data_AF-A0A1S3QSL7-F1
#
_entry.id   AF-A0A1S3QSL7-F1
#
_cell.length_a   1.000
_cell.length_b   1.000
_cell.length_c   1.000
_cell.angle_alpha   90.00
_cell.angle_beta   90.00
_cell.angle_gamma   90.00
#
_symmetry.space_group_name_H-M   'P 1'
#
loop_
_entity.id
_entity.type
_entity.pdbx_description
1 polymer ?
#
loop_
_entity_poly.entity_id
_entity_poly.type
_entity_poly.pdbx_seq_one_letter_code
_entity_poly.pdbx_strand_id
1 'polypeptide(L)'
;CKCQYKHIVDWCGCSPNDFKPQDLVRIQQLTRPTFFARKFESMVNQEAIDILDTHLYGHYAPGTVAIKAYWESLFEQADGVGSLSDVALTAYSSFFRLGLRSLDSSQTSLETCRYEPIGYPVSVHLYFYDERFQGYLVRQEVQNVGSRVRETVEVWAVPQATMQLENNLREFERLKNLEVGTEWDPKERIFRNFGGVIGPLDEPVAVQKWVRGPNLTATIVWIDPAQTVAASYDISVDVDAEYTQYKPPLQRPLRPGAWTVRVLRLWERVAEARFLVMPLAFKGREPLHQEEDSWLHAGPPGNLYLEQGFQQLRSVLKLPPQEPALQEAQQRAQLVGKPLEAWVDRTVGAFWVTGDLCSTLPSPGPCPSLGPCTKSTWSSLAPDPKSELGPVKGDGRIR
;
A
#
# COMPACT_ATOMS: atom_id res chain seq x y z
N CYS A 1 18.38 10.02 -14.84
CA CYS A 1 18.28 11.50 -14.84
C CYS A 1 16.89 11.92 -15.30
N LYS A 2 15.98 12.26 -14.38
CA LYS A 2 14.57 12.58 -14.72
C LYS A 2 14.12 13.95 -14.21
N CYS A 3 15.06 14.81 -13.80
CA CYS A 3 14.78 16.13 -13.21
C CYS A 3 13.75 16.08 -12.05
N GLN A 4 13.80 15.01 -11.25
CA GLN A 4 12.77 14.74 -10.23
C GLN A 4 12.76 15.73 -9.05
N TYR A 5 13.83 16.51 -8.87
CA TYR A 5 13.98 17.45 -7.75
C TYR A 5 13.65 18.91 -8.10
N LYS A 6 13.01 19.16 -9.25
CA LYS A 6 12.68 20.53 -9.70
C LYS A 6 11.78 21.31 -8.72
N HIS A 7 10.99 20.61 -7.91
CA HIS A 7 10.14 21.21 -6.89
C HIS A 7 10.92 21.62 -5.61
N ILE A 8 12.17 21.17 -5.48
CA ILE A 8 13.06 21.46 -4.34
C ILE A 8 14.12 22.49 -4.74
N VAL A 9 14.66 22.36 -5.96
CA VAL A 9 15.75 23.21 -6.46
C VAL A 9 15.47 23.66 -7.89
N ASP A 10 15.92 24.86 -8.23
CA ASP A 10 15.85 25.45 -9.58
C ASP A 10 16.90 24.85 -10.54
N TRP A 11 17.10 23.53 -10.48
CA TRP A 11 18.07 22.81 -11.29
C TRP A 11 17.62 21.38 -11.58
N CYS A 12 18.08 20.80 -12.70
CA CYS A 12 17.86 19.40 -12.99
C CYS A 12 19.06 18.55 -12.55
N GLY A 13 18.83 17.67 -11.57
CA GLY A 13 19.82 16.71 -11.08
C GLY A 13 19.64 15.29 -11.60
N CYS A 14 20.64 14.46 -11.30
CA CYS A 14 20.61 13.01 -11.45
C CYS A 14 20.86 12.36 -10.09
N SER A 15 20.31 11.16 -9.88
CA SER A 15 20.59 10.31 -8.72
C SER A 15 20.91 8.91 -9.25
N PRO A 16 21.88 8.18 -8.66
CA PRO A 16 22.17 6.81 -9.04
C PRO A 16 21.01 5.88 -8.70
N ASN A 17 20.87 4.81 -9.49
CA ASN A 17 19.94 3.73 -9.21
C ASN A 17 20.46 2.86 -8.06
N ASP A 18 19.55 2.10 -7.47
CA ASP A 18 19.89 1.12 -6.44
C ASP A 18 20.46 -0.16 -7.06
N PHE A 19 21.42 -0.78 -6.37
CA PHE A 19 22.01 -2.05 -6.79
C PHE A 19 21.00 -3.19 -6.73
N LYS A 20 21.09 -4.10 -7.71
CA LYS A 20 20.38 -5.39 -7.74
C LYS A 20 21.39 -6.54 -7.74
N PRO A 21 20.99 -7.80 -7.51
CA PRO A 21 21.94 -8.93 -7.42
C PRO A 21 22.83 -9.06 -8.66
N GLN A 22 22.28 -8.83 -9.85
CA GLN A 22 23.04 -8.85 -11.11
C GLN A 22 24.13 -7.77 -11.21
N ASP A 23 24.04 -6.68 -10.45
CA ASP A 23 25.01 -5.59 -10.47
C ASP A 23 26.21 -5.84 -9.56
N LEU A 24 26.13 -6.81 -8.63
CA LEU A 24 27.18 -7.04 -7.63
C LEU A 24 28.51 -7.49 -8.24
N VAL A 25 28.50 -8.12 -9.41
CA VAL A 25 29.71 -8.43 -10.19
C VAL A 25 30.55 -7.19 -10.47
N ARG A 26 29.93 -6.02 -10.56
CA ARG A 26 30.60 -4.74 -10.82
C ARG A 26 31.36 -4.23 -9.60
N ILE A 27 31.00 -4.69 -8.40
CA ILE A 27 31.67 -4.32 -7.14
C ILE A 27 32.95 -5.17 -6.96
N GLN A 28 32.97 -6.39 -7.50
CA GLN A 28 34.12 -7.30 -7.45
C GLN A 28 35.24 -6.97 -8.46
N GLN A 29 35.13 -5.85 -9.17
CA GLN A 29 36.12 -5.44 -10.17
C GLN A 29 37.46 -5.07 -9.55
N LEU A 30 38.56 -5.53 -10.16
CA LEU A 30 39.94 -5.29 -9.68
C LEU A 30 40.68 -4.20 -10.46
N THR A 31 40.00 -3.46 -11.35
CA THR A 31 40.66 -2.48 -12.22
C THR A 31 41.14 -1.24 -11.47
N ARG A 32 40.49 -0.92 -10.35
CA ARG A 32 40.88 0.16 -9.42
C ARG A 32 40.43 -0.18 -8.01
N PRO A 33 41.15 0.26 -6.96
CA PRO A 33 40.78 0.01 -5.58
C PRO A 33 39.48 0.74 -5.22
N THR A 34 38.46 0.00 -4.78
CA THR A 34 37.16 0.53 -4.34
C THR A 34 36.74 -0.15 -3.05
N PHE A 35 36.32 0.65 -2.05
CA PHE A 35 35.98 0.16 -0.71
C PHE A 35 34.52 0.42 -0.30
N PHE A 36 33.80 1.23 -1.09
CA PHE A 36 32.40 1.59 -0.85
C PHE A 36 31.64 1.66 -2.17
N ALA A 37 30.33 1.37 -2.10
CA ALA A 37 29.40 1.49 -3.22
C ALA A 37 28.08 2.11 -2.74
N ARG A 38 27.36 2.75 -3.67
CA ARG A 38 26.02 3.32 -3.42
C ARG A 38 25.20 3.34 -4.72
N LYS A 39 23.88 3.21 -4.67
CA LYS A 39 22.99 3.17 -3.49
C LYS A 39 22.40 1.77 -3.25
N PHE A 40 21.98 1.54 -2.01
CA PHE A 40 21.25 0.34 -1.58
C PHE A 40 20.03 0.83 -0.77
N GLU A 41 18.87 0.25 -1.05
CA GLU A 41 17.62 0.56 -0.35
C GLU A 41 16.91 -0.79 -0.12
N SER A 42 16.73 -1.22 1.14
CA SER A 42 16.14 -2.54 1.47
C SER A 42 14.71 -2.70 0.95
N MET A 43 13.94 -1.60 0.93
CA MET A 43 12.60 -1.54 0.33
C MET A 43 12.59 -1.74 -1.20
N VAL A 44 13.74 -1.55 -1.87
CA VAL A 44 13.91 -1.68 -3.32
C VAL A 44 14.55 -3.02 -3.65
N ASN A 45 15.66 -3.36 -2.98
CA ASN A 45 16.21 -4.71 -3.02
C ASN A 45 17.10 -5.01 -1.80
N GLN A 46 16.65 -5.89 -0.90
CA GLN A 46 17.46 -6.32 0.24
C GLN A 46 18.42 -7.46 -0.16
N GLU A 47 18.02 -8.34 -1.08
CA GLU A 47 18.85 -9.47 -1.54
C GLU A 47 20.28 -9.05 -1.94
N ALA A 48 20.43 -7.92 -2.65
CA ALA A 48 21.75 -7.40 -3.00
C ALA A 48 22.59 -7.00 -1.77
N ILE A 49 21.95 -6.49 -0.72
CA ILE A 49 22.59 -6.15 0.56
C ILE A 49 23.02 -7.44 1.27
N ASP A 50 22.13 -8.43 1.33
CA ASP A 50 22.38 -9.71 2.01
C ASP A 50 23.52 -10.51 1.35
N ILE A 51 23.56 -10.56 0.02
CA ILE A 51 24.65 -11.18 -0.74
C ILE A 51 25.97 -10.47 -0.44
N LEU A 52 25.98 -9.14 -0.42
CA LEU A 52 27.19 -8.35 -0.18
C LEU A 52 27.70 -8.51 1.25
N ASP A 53 26.83 -8.44 2.27
CA ASP A 53 27.21 -8.66 3.68
C ASP A 53 27.77 -10.07 3.87
N THR A 54 27.08 -11.08 3.33
CA THR A 54 27.51 -12.48 3.39
C THR A 54 28.87 -12.68 2.72
N HIS A 55 29.11 -12.03 1.58
CA HIS A 55 30.38 -12.12 0.87
C HIS A 55 31.54 -11.52 1.68
N LEU A 56 31.29 -10.43 2.41
CA LEU A 56 32.31 -9.72 3.20
C LEU A 56 32.58 -10.35 4.57
N TYR A 57 31.53 -10.85 5.25
CA TYR A 57 31.59 -11.25 6.66
C TYR A 57 31.11 -12.68 6.94
N GLY A 58 30.77 -13.44 5.89
CA GLY A 58 30.27 -14.80 6.00
C GLY A 58 28.80 -14.89 6.40
N HIS A 59 28.24 -16.09 6.31
CA HIS A 59 26.85 -16.36 6.65
C HIS A 59 26.56 -16.18 8.15
N TYR A 60 25.34 -15.76 8.47
CA TYR A 60 24.78 -15.93 9.81
C TYR A 60 24.68 -17.41 10.20
N ALA A 61 24.60 -17.68 11.50
CA ALA A 61 24.48 -19.04 12.01
C ALA A 61 23.19 -19.73 11.48
N PRO A 62 23.22 -21.06 11.24
CA PRO A 62 22.00 -21.78 10.88
C PRO A 62 20.89 -21.56 11.90
N GLY A 63 19.70 -21.22 11.43
CA GLY A 63 18.54 -20.93 12.28
C GLY A 63 18.40 -19.46 12.73
N THR A 64 19.29 -18.55 12.32
CA THR A 64 19.05 -17.12 12.51
C THR A 64 17.75 -16.71 11.79
N VAL A 65 16.84 -16.11 12.55
CA VAL A 65 15.52 -15.67 12.09
C VAL A 65 15.60 -14.34 11.33
N ALA A 66 14.51 -13.95 10.69
CA ALA A 66 14.32 -12.62 10.10
C ALA A 66 15.35 -12.16 9.03
N ILE A 67 16.23 -13.05 8.56
CA ILE A 67 17.24 -12.71 7.53
C ILE A 67 16.59 -12.09 6.28
N LYS A 68 15.47 -12.65 5.84
CA LYS A 68 14.71 -12.18 4.66
C LYS A 68 13.66 -11.10 4.94
N ALA A 69 13.49 -10.72 6.20
CA ALA A 69 12.48 -9.77 6.62
C ALA A 69 13.06 -8.35 6.69
N TYR A 70 12.26 -7.33 6.39
CA TYR A 70 12.63 -5.93 6.58
C TYR A 70 11.46 -5.18 7.18
N TRP A 71 11.75 -4.37 8.20
CA TRP A 71 10.77 -3.49 8.84
C TRP A 71 11.25 -2.05 8.74
N GLU A 72 10.36 -1.15 8.36
CA GLU A 72 10.64 0.28 8.28
C GLU A 72 9.55 1.05 9.00
N SER A 73 9.90 1.79 10.05
CA SER A 73 8.94 2.64 10.77
C SER A 73 8.52 3.82 9.88
N LEU A 74 7.21 3.98 9.72
CA LEU A 74 6.59 5.12 9.03
C LEU A 74 6.06 6.18 9.98
N PHE A 75 5.78 5.79 11.23
CA PHE A 75 5.18 6.65 12.22
C PHE A 75 5.43 6.09 13.62
N GLU A 76 5.81 6.96 14.55
CA GLU A 76 5.84 6.68 15.98
C GLU A 76 5.03 7.74 16.75
N GLN A 77 4.46 7.36 17.89
CA GLN A 77 3.64 8.24 18.72
C GLN A 77 4.37 9.53 19.11
N ALA A 78 5.70 9.47 19.25
CA ALA A 78 6.54 10.61 19.59
C ALA A 78 6.51 11.73 18.55
N ASP A 79 6.20 11.42 17.28
CA ASP A 79 6.05 12.40 16.21
C ASP A 79 4.73 13.19 16.32
N GLY A 80 3.79 12.67 17.12
CA GLY A 80 2.44 13.19 17.26
C GLY A 80 1.55 12.87 16.06
N VAL A 81 0.26 12.66 16.30
CA VAL A 81 -0.74 12.30 15.25
C VAL A 81 -0.81 13.34 14.13
N GLY A 82 -0.40 14.58 14.39
CA GLY A 82 -0.32 15.64 13.37
C GLY A 82 0.67 15.37 12.23
N SER A 83 1.65 14.47 12.42
CA SER A 83 2.58 14.03 11.36
C SER A 83 1.90 13.15 10.30
N LEU A 84 0.83 12.44 10.67
CA LEU A 84 0.04 11.62 9.74
C LEU A 84 -0.85 12.49 8.86
N SER A 85 -1.03 12.09 7.61
CA SER A 85 -2.10 12.62 6.77
C SER A 85 -3.46 12.08 7.22
N ASP A 86 -4.56 12.77 6.88
CA ASP A 86 -5.92 12.31 7.18
C ASP A 86 -6.22 10.95 6.54
N VAL A 87 -5.64 10.68 5.36
CA VAL A 87 -5.74 9.40 4.65
C VAL A 87 -5.05 8.29 5.45
N ALA A 88 -3.80 8.51 5.86
CA ALA A 88 -3.03 7.54 6.64
C ALA A 88 -3.70 7.25 7.99
N LEU A 89 -4.13 8.29 8.71
CA LEU A 89 -4.83 8.14 9.99
C LEU A 89 -6.13 7.33 9.85
N THR A 90 -6.91 7.60 8.80
CA THR A 90 -8.13 6.85 8.49
C THR A 90 -7.81 5.38 8.18
N ALA A 91 -6.83 5.13 7.31
CA ALA A 91 -6.43 3.80 6.87
C ALA A 91 -5.93 2.96 8.05
N TYR A 92 -4.96 3.46 8.81
CA TYR A 92 -4.35 2.74 9.93
C TYR A 92 -5.36 2.46 11.05
N SER A 93 -6.25 3.42 11.34
CA SER A 93 -7.34 3.20 12.29
C SER A 93 -8.31 2.11 11.80
N SER A 94 -8.57 2.04 10.50
CA SER A 94 -9.43 0.99 9.91
C SER A 94 -8.76 -0.38 9.92
N PHE A 95 -7.49 -0.47 9.53
CA PHE A 95 -6.69 -1.69 9.60
C PHE A 95 -6.71 -2.29 11.00
N PHE A 96 -6.50 -1.44 12.02
CA PHE A 96 -6.51 -1.89 13.40
C PHE A 96 -7.89 -2.40 13.84
N ARG A 97 -8.97 -1.68 13.53
CA ARG A 97 -10.35 -2.11 13.84
C ARG A 97 -10.73 -3.42 13.14
N LEU A 98 -10.31 -3.61 11.88
CA LEU A 98 -10.52 -4.87 11.15
C LEU A 98 -9.75 -6.02 11.81
N GLY A 99 -8.53 -5.77 12.30
CA GLY A 99 -7.79 -6.70 13.13
C GLY A 99 -8.58 -7.14 14.36
N LEU A 100 -9.04 -6.19 15.19
CA LEU A 100 -9.79 -6.53 16.40
C LEU A 100 -11.07 -7.31 16.11
N ARG A 101 -11.81 -6.94 15.06
CA ARG A 101 -13.02 -7.67 14.64
C ARG A 101 -12.74 -9.10 14.20
N SER A 102 -11.54 -9.38 13.67
CA SER A 102 -11.18 -10.75 13.27
C SER A 102 -11.06 -11.69 14.48
N LEU A 103 -10.66 -11.17 15.66
CA LEU A 103 -10.64 -11.93 16.91
C LEU A 103 -12.05 -12.32 17.37
N ASP A 104 -12.99 -11.38 17.28
CA ASP A 104 -14.40 -11.58 17.64
C ASP A 104 -15.10 -12.63 16.76
N SER A 105 -14.67 -12.78 15.50
CA SER A 105 -15.31 -13.69 14.52
C SER A 105 -14.86 -15.15 14.62
N SER A 106 -13.79 -15.44 15.38
CA SER A 106 -13.34 -16.81 15.60
C SER A 106 -14.40 -17.55 16.43
N GLN A 107 -14.88 -18.71 15.96
CA GLN A 107 -16.02 -19.47 16.54
C GLN A 107 -15.85 -19.89 18.03
N THR A 108 -14.71 -19.56 18.64
CA THR A 108 -14.35 -19.78 20.04
C THR A 108 -14.35 -18.49 20.87
N SER A 109 -14.89 -17.37 20.35
CA SER A 109 -14.83 -16.04 20.99
C SER A 109 -15.57 -16.01 22.35
N LEU A 110 -14.84 -16.38 23.40
CA LEU A 110 -15.15 -15.98 24.76
C LEU A 110 -15.15 -14.44 24.80
N GLU A 111 -15.99 -13.82 25.63
CA GLU A 111 -15.98 -12.36 25.88
C GLU A 111 -14.58 -11.81 26.21
N THR A 112 -13.64 -12.70 26.54
CA THR A 112 -12.24 -12.43 26.86
C THR A 112 -11.39 -11.96 25.69
N CYS A 113 -11.82 -12.09 24.42
CA CYS A 113 -11.08 -11.59 23.26
C CYS A 113 -11.68 -10.33 22.62
N ARG A 114 -12.66 -9.72 23.27
CA ARG A 114 -13.28 -8.48 22.78
C ARG A 114 -12.50 -7.27 23.30
N TYR A 115 -12.10 -6.41 22.39
CA TYR A 115 -11.28 -5.23 22.69
C TYR A 115 -11.88 -3.94 22.15
N GLU A 116 -11.68 -2.86 22.90
CA GLU A 116 -11.98 -1.49 22.46
C GLU A 116 -10.65 -0.75 22.23
N PRO A 117 -10.43 -0.17 21.04
CA PRO A 117 -9.23 0.62 20.76
C PRO A 117 -9.23 1.90 21.60
N ILE A 118 -8.07 2.26 22.12
CA ILE A 118 -7.85 3.50 22.86
C ILE A 118 -7.06 4.46 21.97
N GLY A 119 -7.58 5.68 21.79
CA GLY A 119 -6.89 6.74 21.04
C GLY A 119 -6.63 6.37 19.58
N TYR A 120 -5.39 6.61 19.14
CA TYR A 120 -4.92 6.43 17.76
C TYR A 120 -3.74 5.44 17.72
N PRO A 121 -3.32 4.97 16.53
CA PRO A 121 -2.12 4.17 16.39
C PRO A 121 -0.92 4.79 17.13
N VAL A 122 -0.13 3.95 17.78
CA VAL A 122 1.10 4.35 18.49
C VAL A 122 2.35 4.12 17.66
N SER A 123 2.31 3.17 16.73
CA SER A 123 3.37 3.01 15.72
C SER A 123 2.84 2.31 14.47
N VAL A 124 3.45 2.61 13.33
CA VAL A 124 3.13 1.94 12.05
C VAL A 124 4.42 1.61 11.32
N HIS A 125 4.55 0.35 10.90
CA HIS A 125 5.69 -0.12 10.12
C HIS A 125 5.25 -0.65 8.75
N LEU A 126 6.08 -0.46 7.73
CA LEU A 126 6.07 -1.31 6.55
C LEU A 126 6.73 -2.64 6.90
N TYR A 127 6.15 -3.74 6.43
CA TYR A 127 6.75 -5.07 6.54
C TYR A 127 7.01 -5.63 5.14
N PHE A 128 8.25 -6.05 4.91
CA PHE A 128 8.65 -6.78 3.71
C PHE A 128 9.21 -8.14 4.09
N TYR A 129 8.98 -9.13 3.24
CA TYR A 129 9.57 -10.45 3.36
C TYR A 129 9.91 -10.96 1.97
N ASP A 130 11.16 -11.37 1.77
CA ASP A 130 11.66 -11.92 0.51
C ASP A 130 11.37 -10.97 -0.66
N GLU A 131 11.80 -9.71 -0.54
CA GLU A 131 11.68 -8.65 -1.56
C GLU A 131 10.24 -8.21 -1.87
N ARG A 132 9.26 -8.65 -1.08
CA ARG A 132 7.83 -8.35 -1.31
C ARG A 132 7.25 -7.60 -0.14
N PHE A 133 6.49 -6.55 -0.46
CA PHE A 133 5.66 -5.85 0.51
C PHE A 133 4.58 -6.80 1.04
N GLN A 134 4.56 -6.99 2.36
CA GLN A 134 3.63 -7.87 3.07
C GLN A 134 2.48 -7.09 3.71
N GLY A 135 2.60 -5.77 3.84
CA GLY A 135 1.56 -4.92 4.41
C GLY A 135 2.07 -3.99 5.52
N TYR A 136 1.11 -3.46 6.28
CA TYR A 136 1.37 -2.58 7.40
C TYR A 136 1.26 -3.32 8.73
N LEU A 137 2.16 -3.03 9.66
CA LEU A 137 2.03 -3.42 11.05
C LEU A 137 1.56 -2.21 11.85
N VAL A 138 0.33 -2.26 12.35
CA VAL A 138 -0.28 -1.15 13.09
C VAL A 138 -0.38 -1.54 14.55
N ARG A 139 0.32 -0.79 15.41
CA ARG A 139 0.29 -1.00 16.85
C ARG A 139 -0.57 0.07 17.51
N GLN A 140 -1.42 -0.34 18.45
CA GLN A 140 -2.29 0.58 19.19
C GLN A 140 -2.65 0.01 20.58
N GLU A 141 -2.93 0.90 21.53
CA GLU A 141 -3.46 0.53 22.84
C GLU A 141 -4.91 0.07 22.75
N VAL A 142 -5.26 -0.94 23.54
CA VAL A 142 -6.61 -1.50 23.64
C VAL A 142 -7.01 -1.70 25.10
N GLN A 143 -8.31 -1.67 25.36
CA GLN A 143 -8.88 -2.15 26.60
C GLN A 143 -9.71 -3.40 26.34
N ASN A 144 -9.43 -4.48 27.07
CA ASN A 144 -10.27 -5.66 27.05
C ASN A 144 -11.64 -5.37 27.69
N VAL A 145 -12.73 -5.73 27.03
CA VAL A 145 -14.09 -5.40 27.49
C VAL A 145 -14.44 -6.13 28.79
N GLY A 146 -14.09 -7.41 28.90
CA GLY A 146 -14.40 -8.24 30.07
C GLY A 146 -13.52 -7.93 31.27
N SER A 147 -12.20 -8.01 31.10
CA SER A 147 -11.23 -7.86 32.20
C SER A 147 -10.85 -6.42 32.52
N ARG A 148 -11.16 -5.46 31.63
CA ARG A 148 -10.75 -4.04 31.70
C ARG A 148 -9.23 -3.79 31.69
N VAL A 149 -8.44 -4.84 31.50
CA VAL A 149 -6.97 -4.75 31.35
C VAL A 149 -6.65 -3.98 30.07
N ARG A 150 -5.69 -3.06 30.18
CA ARG A 150 -5.10 -2.36 29.03
C ARG A 150 -3.87 -3.10 28.57
N GLU A 151 -3.75 -3.26 27.26
CA GLU A 151 -2.57 -3.81 26.62
C GLU A 151 -2.32 -3.14 25.28
N THR A 152 -1.17 -3.38 24.68
CA THR A 152 -0.86 -2.91 23.33
C THR A 152 -0.87 -4.10 22.39
N VAL A 153 -1.59 -3.97 21.30
CA VAL A 153 -1.72 -5.00 20.27
C VAL A 153 -1.11 -4.47 18.99
N GLU A 154 -0.42 -5.34 18.25
CA GLU A 154 0.03 -5.08 16.89
C GLU A 154 -0.80 -5.94 15.92
N VAL A 155 -1.30 -5.30 14.86
CA VAL A 155 -2.12 -5.91 13.81
C VAL A 155 -1.32 -5.89 12.51
N TRP A 156 -1.22 -7.05 11.86
CA TRP A 156 -0.69 -7.13 10.50
C TRP A 156 -1.82 -7.00 9.48
N ALA A 157 -1.87 -5.88 8.76
CA ALA A 157 -2.80 -5.64 7.68
C ALA A 157 -2.16 -5.92 6.32
N VAL A 158 -2.71 -6.88 5.58
CA VAL A 158 -2.17 -7.40 4.32
C VAL A 158 -3.01 -6.90 3.14
N PRO A 159 -2.40 -6.31 2.10
CA PRO A 159 -3.14 -5.90 0.90
C PRO A 159 -3.53 -7.13 0.08
N GLN A 160 -4.71 -7.11 -0.53
CA GLN A 160 -5.16 -8.13 -1.47
C GLN A 160 -4.83 -7.72 -2.91
N ALA A 161 -4.28 -8.66 -3.68
CA ALA A 161 -4.09 -8.46 -5.11
C ALA A 161 -5.45 -8.36 -5.82
N THR A 162 -5.65 -7.31 -6.59
CA THR A 162 -6.92 -7.02 -7.27
C THR A 162 -6.85 -7.10 -8.80
N MET A 163 -5.64 -7.30 -9.36
CA MET A 163 -5.46 -7.42 -10.81
C MET A 163 -6.06 -8.74 -11.30
N GLN A 164 -6.83 -8.66 -12.38
CA GLN A 164 -7.38 -9.78 -13.12
C GLN A 164 -6.93 -9.69 -14.57
N LEU A 165 -6.29 -10.74 -15.08
CA LEU A 165 -5.92 -10.89 -16.48
C LEU A 165 -6.94 -11.81 -17.17
N GLU A 166 -7.39 -11.44 -18.36
CA GLU A 166 -8.28 -12.30 -19.16
C GLU A 166 -7.48 -13.41 -19.84
N ASN A 167 -7.94 -14.66 -19.70
CA ASN A 167 -7.20 -15.87 -20.08
C ASN A 167 -7.08 -16.08 -21.61
N ASN A 168 -7.79 -15.31 -22.44
CA ASN A 168 -8.06 -15.68 -23.83
C ASN A 168 -7.28 -14.88 -24.91
N LEU A 169 -6.35 -14.01 -24.54
CA LEU A 169 -5.65 -13.17 -25.52
C LEU A 169 -4.17 -13.59 -25.68
N ARG A 170 -3.92 -14.61 -26.50
CA ARG A 170 -2.58 -15.07 -26.91
C ARG A 170 -1.68 -13.95 -27.49
N GLU A 171 -2.27 -12.86 -27.98
CA GLU A 171 -1.54 -11.70 -28.50
C GLU A 171 -1.30 -10.58 -27.47
N PHE A 172 -1.88 -10.67 -26.26
CA PHE A 172 -1.64 -9.72 -25.15
C PHE A 172 -0.76 -10.30 -24.03
N GLU A 173 -0.01 -11.35 -24.35
CA GLU A 173 1.01 -11.96 -23.48
C GLU A 173 2.09 -10.96 -23.01
N ARG A 174 2.21 -9.81 -23.69
CA ARG A 174 3.12 -8.72 -23.30
C ARG A 174 2.74 -8.10 -21.97
N LEU A 175 1.45 -7.85 -21.70
CA LEU A 175 1.03 -7.23 -20.43
C LEU A 175 1.25 -8.22 -19.29
N LYS A 176 2.13 -7.88 -18.34
CA LYS A 176 2.42 -8.71 -17.16
C LYS A 176 1.80 -8.18 -15.89
N ASN A 177 1.62 -6.88 -15.80
CA ASN A 177 1.07 -6.26 -14.60
C ASN A 177 0.35 -4.95 -14.91
N LEU A 178 -0.66 -4.63 -14.12
CA LEU A 178 -1.38 -3.37 -14.11
C LEU A 178 -1.56 -2.96 -12.65
N GLU A 179 -0.92 -1.85 -12.27
CA GLU A 179 -0.98 -1.31 -10.91
C GLU A 179 -1.46 0.14 -10.95
N VAL A 180 -2.17 0.53 -9.90
CA VAL A 180 -2.59 1.90 -9.67
C VAL A 180 -2.08 2.33 -8.30
N GLY A 181 -1.41 3.46 -8.25
CA GLY A 181 -0.80 3.97 -7.02
C GLY A 181 -0.51 5.46 -7.09
N THR A 182 0.13 5.98 -6.05
CA THR A 182 0.68 7.33 -5.99
C THR A 182 2.18 7.28 -5.75
N GLU A 183 2.87 8.40 -6.00
CA GLU A 183 4.32 8.49 -5.78
C GLU A 183 5.13 7.48 -6.62
N TRP A 184 4.82 7.41 -7.92
CA TRP A 184 5.61 6.62 -8.87
C TRP A 184 7.04 7.13 -8.91
N ASP A 185 7.99 6.25 -8.58
CA ASP A 185 9.42 6.48 -8.73
C ASP A 185 9.87 6.00 -10.11
N PRO A 186 10.12 6.89 -11.09
CA PRO A 186 10.56 6.49 -12.43
C PRO A 186 12.01 5.97 -12.47
N LYS A 187 12.79 6.16 -11.39
CA LYS A 187 14.17 5.66 -11.26
C LYS A 187 14.14 4.16 -10.95
N GLU A 188 13.43 3.80 -9.88
CA GLU A 188 13.34 2.41 -9.41
C GLU A 188 12.14 1.63 -9.98
N ARG A 189 11.23 2.34 -10.66
CA ARG A 189 10.03 1.79 -11.33
C ARG A 189 9.11 1.05 -10.36
N ILE A 190 8.85 1.69 -9.21
CA ILE A 190 7.95 1.25 -8.15
C ILE A 190 7.10 2.42 -7.65
N PHE A 191 5.97 2.13 -7.00
CA PHE A 191 5.26 3.12 -6.21
C PHE A 191 5.87 3.21 -4.80
N ARG A 192 6.16 4.43 -4.33
CA ARG A 192 6.67 4.66 -2.96
C ARG A 192 5.55 4.63 -1.91
N ASN A 193 4.31 4.87 -2.31
CA ASN A 193 3.12 4.49 -1.53
C ASN A 193 2.83 3.00 -1.70
N PHE A 194 3.59 2.13 -1.00
CA PHE A 194 3.54 0.67 -1.18
C PHE A 194 2.16 0.04 -0.96
N GLY A 195 1.41 0.54 0.02
CA GLY A 195 0.05 0.06 0.27
C GLY A 195 -0.99 0.62 -0.67
N GLY A 196 -0.67 1.62 -1.50
CA GLY A 196 -1.68 2.29 -2.32
C GLY A 196 -2.80 2.89 -1.46
N VAL A 197 -2.46 3.43 -0.30
CA VAL A 197 -3.40 4.16 0.55
C VAL A 197 -3.71 5.49 -0.12
N ILE A 198 -4.89 5.61 -0.73
CA ILE A 198 -5.29 6.74 -1.58
C ILE A 198 -6.57 7.36 -1.01
N GLY A 199 -6.58 8.67 -0.84
CA GLY A 199 -7.73 9.47 -0.42
C GLY A 199 -8.40 10.22 -1.57
N PRO A 200 -9.51 10.93 -1.30
CA PRO A 200 -10.29 11.64 -2.32
C PRO A 200 -9.54 12.77 -3.01
N LEU A 201 -8.48 13.30 -2.41
CA LEU A 201 -7.73 14.44 -2.94
C LEU A 201 -6.42 14.02 -3.64
N ASP A 202 -6.11 12.73 -3.68
CA ASP A 202 -4.90 12.22 -4.31
C ASP A 202 -5.01 12.15 -5.84
N GLU A 203 -3.85 12.03 -6.50
CA GLU A 203 -3.73 11.94 -7.94
C GLU A 203 -3.16 10.57 -8.35
N PRO A 204 -4.01 9.55 -8.56
CA PRO A 204 -3.56 8.20 -8.87
C PRO A 204 -2.94 8.12 -10.28
N VAL A 205 -1.96 7.25 -10.41
CA VAL A 205 -1.25 6.94 -11.66
C VAL A 205 -1.48 5.47 -11.98
N ALA A 206 -1.82 5.15 -13.22
CA ALA A 206 -1.84 3.77 -13.69
C ALA A 206 -0.52 3.44 -14.38
N VAL A 207 0.11 2.35 -13.96
CA VAL A 207 1.35 1.82 -14.52
C VAL A 207 1.09 0.43 -15.08
N GLN A 208 1.53 0.21 -16.32
CA GLN A 208 1.47 -1.09 -16.98
C GLN A 208 2.88 -1.61 -17.17
N LYS A 209 3.09 -2.89 -16.84
CA LYS A 209 4.35 -3.60 -17.07
C LYS A 209 4.22 -4.51 -18.28
N TRP A 210 5.18 -4.43 -19.18
CA TRP A 210 5.19 -5.12 -20.46
C TRP A 210 6.45 -5.96 -20.62
N VAL A 211 6.33 -7.07 -21.34
CA VAL A 211 7.46 -7.80 -21.93
C VAL A 211 7.70 -7.27 -23.34
N ARG A 212 8.94 -7.40 -23.84
CA ARG A 212 9.29 -7.06 -25.22
C ARG A 212 8.45 -7.84 -26.22
N GLY A 213 8.09 -7.20 -27.33
CA GLY A 213 7.24 -7.80 -28.37
C GLY A 213 6.82 -6.75 -29.41
N PRO A 214 5.99 -7.08 -30.41
CA PRO A 214 5.63 -6.12 -31.46
C PRO A 214 4.88 -4.90 -30.92
N ASN A 215 4.99 -3.77 -31.62
CA ASN A 215 4.25 -2.55 -31.30
C ASN A 215 2.75 -2.83 -31.20
N LEU A 216 2.11 -2.29 -30.16
CA LEU A 216 0.67 -2.36 -30.00
C LEU A 216 0.12 -1.06 -29.46
N THR A 217 -1.18 -0.87 -29.65
CA THR A 217 -1.95 0.20 -29.03
C THR A 217 -2.93 -0.42 -28.05
N ALA A 218 -3.00 0.15 -26.85
CA ALA A 218 -3.95 -0.27 -25.82
C ALA A 218 -4.78 0.94 -25.36
N THR A 219 -6.06 0.72 -25.10
CA THR A 219 -6.96 1.75 -24.56
C THR A 219 -7.07 1.56 -23.06
N ILE A 220 -6.78 2.60 -22.28
CA ILE A 220 -6.92 2.60 -20.83
C ILE A 220 -8.22 3.33 -20.47
N VAL A 221 -9.04 2.71 -19.62
CA VAL A 221 -10.30 3.28 -19.16
C VAL A 221 -10.37 3.27 -17.64
N TRP A 222 -10.67 4.43 -17.06
CA TRP A 222 -10.88 4.61 -15.62
C TRP A 222 -12.37 4.69 -15.32
N ILE A 223 -12.84 3.89 -14.38
CA ILE A 223 -14.26 3.79 -13.99
C ILE A 223 -14.36 4.00 -12.48
N ASP A 224 -15.20 4.95 -12.08
CA ASP A 224 -15.44 5.26 -10.68
C ASP A 224 -16.44 4.29 -10.01
N PRO A 225 -16.60 4.33 -8.68
CA PRO A 225 -17.49 3.42 -7.95
C PRO A 225 -18.97 3.55 -8.34
N ALA A 226 -19.39 4.72 -8.82
CA ALA A 226 -20.74 4.97 -9.33
C ALA A 226 -20.88 4.61 -10.83
N GLN A 227 -19.96 3.80 -11.37
CA GLN A 227 -19.93 3.37 -12.77
C GLN A 227 -19.71 4.50 -13.78
N THR A 228 -19.18 5.65 -13.37
CA THR A 228 -18.88 6.78 -14.25
C THR A 228 -17.55 6.53 -14.94
N VAL A 229 -17.50 6.66 -16.27
CA VAL A 229 -16.23 6.61 -17.00
C VAL A 229 -15.51 7.95 -16.80
N ALA A 230 -14.47 7.93 -15.98
CA ALA A 230 -13.74 9.11 -15.53
C ALA A 230 -12.71 9.59 -16.57
N ALA A 231 -12.06 8.64 -17.26
CA ALA A 231 -11.10 8.93 -18.33
C ALA A 231 -11.01 7.75 -19.30
N SER A 232 -10.73 8.05 -20.57
CA SER A 232 -10.36 7.06 -21.58
C SER A 232 -9.26 7.64 -22.47
N TYR A 233 -8.20 6.88 -22.72
CA TYR A 233 -7.10 7.31 -23.58
C TYR A 233 -6.36 6.11 -24.16
N ASP A 234 -5.79 6.28 -25.34
CA ASP A 234 -4.94 5.27 -25.97
C ASP A 234 -3.47 5.49 -25.60
N ILE A 235 -2.74 4.39 -25.41
CA ILE A 235 -1.30 4.37 -25.24
C ILE A 235 -0.66 3.55 -26.36
N SER A 236 0.47 4.03 -26.85
CA SER A 236 1.32 3.25 -27.76
C SER A 236 2.40 2.53 -26.94
N VAL A 237 2.57 1.24 -27.20
CA VAL A 237 3.54 0.38 -26.50
C VAL A 237 4.57 -0.09 -27.51
N ASP A 238 5.74 0.54 -27.47
CA ASP A 238 6.85 0.24 -28.37
C ASP A 238 7.46 -1.15 -28.12
N VAL A 239 8.32 -1.61 -29.03
CA VAL A 239 8.91 -2.96 -28.99
C VAL A 239 9.65 -3.26 -27.68
N ASP A 240 10.39 -2.26 -27.21
CA ASP A 240 11.29 -2.37 -26.06
C ASP A 240 10.69 -1.76 -24.79
N ALA A 241 9.44 -1.29 -24.84
CA ALA A 241 8.78 -0.71 -23.70
C ALA A 241 8.59 -1.78 -22.61
N GLU A 242 9.18 -1.56 -21.44
CA GLU A 242 9.00 -2.40 -20.25
C GLU A 242 7.92 -1.85 -19.32
N TYR A 243 7.75 -0.52 -19.30
CA TYR A 243 6.77 0.17 -18.47
C TYR A 243 6.14 1.33 -19.24
N THR A 244 4.83 1.46 -19.16
CA THR A 244 4.09 2.68 -19.53
C THR A 244 3.36 3.21 -18.32
N GLN A 245 3.23 4.53 -18.21
CA GLN A 245 2.54 5.17 -17.10
C GLN A 245 1.86 6.44 -17.57
N TYR A 246 0.69 6.73 -16.98
CA TYR A 246 0.00 7.99 -17.20
C TYR A 246 -0.82 8.37 -15.97
N LYS A 247 -0.79 9.66 -15.65
CA LYS A 247 -1.56 10.29 -14.58
C LYS A 247 -2.67 11.13 -15.21
N PRO A 248 -3.91 10.63 -15.32
CA PRO A 248 -4.99 11.42 -15.88
C PRO A 248 -5.29 12.64 -14.99
N PRO A 249 -5.56 13.82 -15.56
CA PRO A 249 -5.84 15.04 -14.80
C PRO A 249 -7.29 15.04 -14.28
N LEU A 250 -7.63 14.08 -13.43
CA LEU A 250 -8.98 13.90 -12.90
C LEU A 250 -9.36 15.04 -11.94
N GLN A 251 -10.54 15.61 -12.12
CA GLN A 251 -11.11 16.56 -11.16
C GLN A 251 -11.32 15.89 -9.80
N ARG A 252 -11.15 16.70 -8.75
CA ARG A 252 -11.25 16.29 -7.34
C ARG A 252 -12.48 16.91 -6.68
N PRO A 253 -12.97 16.31 -5.58
CA PRO A 253 -12.50 15.05 -4.98
C PRO A 253 -12.88 13.83 -5.82
N LEU A 254 -12.02 12.81 -5.82
CA LEU A 254 -12.34 11.50 -6.34
C LEU A 254 -13.43 10.87 -5.47
N ARG A 255 -14.47 10.31 -6.10
CA ARG A 255 -15.54 9.62 -5.36
C ARG A 255 -14.96 8.43 -4.56
N PRO A 256 -15.18 8.34 -3.24
CA PRO A 256 -14.70 7.21 -2.46
C PRO A 256 -15.33 5.88 -2.87
N GLY A 257 -14.55 4.81 -2.80
CA GLY A 257 -14.98 3.46 -3.10
C GLY A 257 -14.01 2.70 -4.01
N ALA A 258 -14.46 1.55 -4.50
CA ALA A 258 -13.68 0.70 -5.40
C ALA A 258 -13.68 1.25 -6.82
N TRP A 259 -12.57 1.83 -7.24
CA TRP A 259 -12.32 2.23 -8.61
C TRP A 259 -11.82 1.05 -9.44
N THR A 260 -12.01 1.15 -10.75
CA THR A 260 -11.59 0.14 -11.72
C THR A 260 -10.82 0.78 -12.86
N VAL A 261 -9.65 0.26 -13.18
CA VAL A 261 -8.89 0.59 -14.39
C VAL A 261 -8.87 -0.62 -15.30
N ARG A 262 -9.32 -0.44 -16.54
CA ARG A 262 -9.31 -1.48 -17.57
C ARG A 262 -8.29 -1.16 -18.65
N VAL A 263 -7.61 -2.20 -19.11
CA VAL A 263 -6.81 -2.18 -20.34
C VAL A 263 -7.61 -2.92 -21.40
N LEU A 264 -7.84 -2.27 -22.53
CA LEU A 264 -8.60 -2.81 -23.66
C LEU A 264 -7.73 -2.85 -24.92
N ARG A 265 -8.08 -3.74 -25.83
CA ARG A 265 -7.56 -3.76 -27.20
C ARG A 265 -8.72 -3.94 -28.14
N LEU A 266 -8.86 -3.06 -29.13
CA LEU A 266 -10.00 -3.10 -30.06
C LEU A 266 -11.35 -3.23 -29.33
N TRP A 267 -11.48 -2.53 -28.19
CA TRP A 267 -12.63 -2.56 -27.28
C TRP A 267 -12.91 -3.89 -26.54
N GLU A 268 -12.05 -4.89 -26.68
CA GLU A 268 -12.07 -6.09 -25.86
C GLU A 268 -11.24 -5.91 -24.58
N ARG A 269 -11.78 -6.33 -23.44
CA ARG A 269 -11.09 -6.25 -22.15
C ARG A 269 -9.94 -7.24 -22.12
N VAL A 270 -8.75 -6.74 -21.79
CA VAL A 270 -7.52 -7.53 -21.61
C VAL A 270 -7.25 -7.77 -20.13
N ALA A 271 -7.30 -6.70 -19.35
CA ALA A 271 -6.96 -6.72 -17.95
C ALA A 271 -7.80 -5.70 -17.20
N GLU A 272 -7.94 -5.95 -15.91
CA GLU A 272 -8.61 -5.06 -14.98
C GLU A 272 -7.80 -5.01 -13.68
N ALA A 273 -7.67 -3.83 -13.10
CA ALA A 273 -7.16 -3.65 -11.76
C ALA A 273 -8.13 -2.77 -10.97
N ARG A 274 -8.34 -3.11 -9.70
CA ARG A 274 -9.18 -2.31 -8.81
C ARG A 274 -8.31 -1.65 -7.75
N PHE A 275 -8.61 -0.41 -7.43
CA PHE A 275 -7.96 0.30 -6.33
C PHE A 275 -9.00 1.01 -5.48
N LEU A 276 -8.63 1.33 -4.24
CA LEU A 276 -9.52 1.95 -3.28
C LEU A 276 -9.18 3.43 -3.15
N VAL A 277 -10.14 4.29 -3.46
CA VAL A 277 -10.15 5.67 -2.94
C VAL A 277 -10.89 5.62 -1.60
N MET A 278 -10.16 5.71 -0.49
CA MET A 278 -10.70 5.57 0.85
C MET A 278 -11.61 6.76 1.21
N PRO A 279 -12.81 6.52 1.76
CA PRO A 279 -13.53 7.59 2.45
C PRO A 279 -12.71 8.01 3.67
N LEU A 280 -12.60 9.32 3.91
CA LEU A 280 -11.89 9.84 5.07
C LEU A 280 -12.80 9.87 6.29
N ALA A 281 -12.29 9.42 7.44
CA ALA A 281 -12.94 9.58 8.74
C ALA A 281 -12.48 10.84 9.48
N PHE A 282 -11.36 11.43 9.04
CA PHE A 282 -10.76 12.62 9.61
C PHE A 282 -10.52 13.70 8.55
N LYS A 283 -10.55 14.96 8.98
CA LYS A 283 -10.10 16.13 8.22
C LYS A 283 -9.37 17.06 9.17
N GLY A 284 -8.12 17.41 8.86
CA GLY A 284 -7.29 18.17 9.79
C GLY A 284 -7.06 17.41 11.11
N ARG A 285 -7.12 16.07 11.07
CA ARG A 285 -6.95 15.14 12.20
C ARG A 285 -8.08 15.19 13.24
N GLU A 286 -9.17 15.86 12.90
CA GLU A 286 -10.42 15.85 13.66
C GLU A 286 -11.49 15.02 12.92
N PRO A 287 -12.47 14.42 13.63
CA PRO A 287 -13.56 13.69 13.01
C PRO A 287 -14.34 14.54 12.00
N LEU A 288 -14.79 13.96 10.88
CA LEU A 288 -15.57 14.72 9.88
C LEU A 288 -16.86 15.30 10.45
N HIS A 289 -17.15 16.53 10.04
CA HIS A 289 -18.38 17.25 10.31
C HIS A 289 -19.30 17.25 9.09
N GLN A 290 -20.58 16.90 9.27
CA GLN A 290 -21.50 16.65 8.15
C GLN A 290 -21.71 17.87 7.24
N GLU A 291 -21.90 19.05 7.83
CA GLU A 291 -22.19 20.28 7.08
C GLU A 291 -20.98 20.82 6.31
N GLU A 292 -19.77 20.66 6.87
CA GLU A 292 -18.55 21.27 6.34
C GLU A 292 -17.74 20.34 5.43
N ASP A 293 -17.87 19.03 5.61
CA ASP A 293 -16.93 18.05 5.03
C ASP A 293 -17.57 17.07 4.05
N SER A 294 -18.90 17.04 3.92
CA SER A 294 -19.61 16.11 3.03
C SER A 294 -19.16 16.20 1.56
N TRP A 295 -18.65 17.36 1.13
CA TRP A 295 -18.11 17.55 -0.21
C TRP A 295 -16.94 16.60 -0.51
N LEU A 296 -16.13 16.21 0.48
CA LEU A 296 -14.98 15.31 0.31
C LEU A 296 -15.38 13.94 -0.24
N HIS A 297 -16.63 13.51 0.01
CA HIS A 297 -17.13 12.19 -0.38
C HIS A 297 -18.13 12.24 -1.56
N ALA A 298 -18.52 13.43 -2.01
CA ALA A 298 -19.54 13.60 -3.05
C ALA A 298 -19.06 13.23 -4.47
N GLY A 299 -17.74 13.23 -4.69
CA GLY A 299 -17.14 13.19 -6.03
C GLY A 299 -17.00 14.58 -6.66
N PRO A 300 -16.53 14.68 -7.91
CA PRO A 300 -16.32 15.97 -8.55
C PRO A 300 -17.65 16.66 -8.90
N PRO A 301 -17.66 18.00 -9.00
CA PRO A 301 -18.83 18.75 -9.44
C PRO A 301 -19.41 18.22 -10.75
N GLY A 302 -20.74 18.06 -10.80
CA GLY A 302 -21.43 17.58 -12.00
C GLY A 302 -21.12 16.12 -12.39
N ASN A 303 -20.41 15.35 -11.56
CA ASN A 303 -19.95 13.99 -11.87
C ASN A 303 -19.00 13.93 -13.08
N LEU A 304 -18.28 15.02 -13.36
CA LEU A 304 -17.35 15.13 -14.48
C LEU A 304 -15.90 15.15 -13.96
N TYR A 305 -15.14 14.12 -14.30
CA TYR A 305 -13.72 14.04 -13.95
C TYR A 305 -12.82 14.75 -14.96
N LEU A 306 -13.31 14.97 -16.18
CA LEU A 306 -12.64 15.70 -17.25
C LEU A 306 -13.66 16.61 -17.94
N GLU A 307 -13.19 17.63 -18.67
CA GLU A 307 -14.08 18.52 -19.46
C GLU A 307 -14.90 17.73 -20.49
N GLN A 308 -14.32 16.64 -21.02
CA GLN A 308 -14.99 15.71 -21.94
C GLN A 308 -15.71 14.61 -21.16
N GLY A 309 -17.00 14.43 -21.44
CA GLY A 309 -17.79 13.32 -20.89
C GLY A 309 -17.67 12.04 -21.73
N PHE A 310 -17.54 10.89 -21.07
CA PHE A 310 -17.38 9.58 -21.72
C PHE A 310 -18.64 8.71 -21.66
N GLN A 311 -19.82 9.32 -21.54
CA GLN A 311 -21.10 8.61 -21.36
C GLN A 311 -21.42 7.61 -22.49
N GLN A 312 -21.00 7.92 -23.71
CA GLN A 312 -21.19 7.05 -24.88
C GLN A 312 -20.41 5.72 -24.77
N LEU A 313 -19.31 5.69 -24.00
CA LEU A 313 -18.50 4.47 -23.84
C LEU A 313 -19.17 3.44 -22.94
N ARG A 314 -20.19 3.81 -22.15
CA ARG A 314 -20.85 2.89 -21.22
C ARG A 314 -21.44 1.67 -21.92
N SER A 315 -22.09 1.87 -23.07
CA SER A 315 -22.70 0.80 -23.86
C SER A 315 -21.64 -0.13 -24.46
N VAL A 316 -20.55 0.45 -24.97
CA VAL A 316 -19.39 -0.28 -25.52
C VAL A 316 -18.73 -1.14 -24.45
N LEU A 317 -18.53 -0.58 -23.26
CA LEU A 317 -17.89 -1.22 -22.11
C LEU A 317 -18.83 -2.16 -21.33
N LYS A 318 -20.10 -2.24 -21.73
CA LYS A 318 -21.15 -3.06 -21.09
C LYS A 318 -21.24 -2.81 -19.58
N LEU A 319 -21.21 -1.53 -19.18
CA LEU A 319 -21.27 -1.16 -17.76
C LEU A 319 -22.68 -1.34 -17.18
N PRO A 320 -22.80 -1.69 -15.88
CA PRO A 320 -24.08 -1.71 -15.17
C PRO A 320 -24.82 -0.35 -15.21
N PRO A 321 -26.13 -0.33 -14.88
CA PRO A 321 -26.89 0.92 -14.71
C PRO A 321 -26.23 1.86 -13.69
N GLN A 322 -26.26 3.17 -13.97
CA GLN A 322 -25.55 4.18 -13.16
C GLN A 322 -26.34 4.59 -11.93
N GLU A 323 -27.65 4.80 -12.10
CA GLU A 323 -28.54 5.44 -11.14
C GLU A 323 -28.48 4.80 -9.74
N PRO A 324 -28.55 3.46 -9.57
CA PRO A 324 -28.50 2.85 -8.24
C PRO A 324 -27.18 3.14 -7.53
N ALA A 325 -26.06 3.03 -8.26
CA ALA A 325 -24.72 3.25 -7.70
C ALA A 325 -24.48 4.72 -7.36
N LEU A 326 -25.03 5.65 -8.15
CA LEU A 326 -24.95 7.08 -7.88
C LEU A 326 -25.79 7.49 -6.66
N GLN A 327 -27.00 6.94 -6.51
CA GLN A 327 -27.85 7.18 -5.34
C GLN A 327 -27.19 6.67 -4.05
N GLU A 328 -26.60 5.47 -4.10
CA GLU A 328 -25.86 4.92 -2.96
C GLU A 328 -24.64 5.80 -2.60
N ALA A 329 -23.89 6.29 -3.60
CA ALA A 329 -22.77 7.18 -3.37
C ALA A 329 -23.20 8.50 -2.71
N GLN A 330 -24.31 9.10 -3.16
CA GLN A 330 -24.86 10.32 -2.57
C GLN A 330 -25.29 10.13 -1.10
N GLN A 331 -25.90 8.99 -0.79
CA GLN A 331 -26.26 8.65 0.60
C GLN A 331 -25.03 8.47 1.48
N ARG A 332 -24.01 7.76 0.98
CA ARG A 332 -22.76 7.51 1.72
C ARG A 332 -21.96 8.79 1.97
N ALA A 333 -22.02 9.76 1.05
CA ALA A 333 -21.34 11.04 1.20
C ALA A 333 -21.82 11.89 2.38
N GLN A 334 -22.98 11.56 2.96
CA GLN A 334 -23.56 12.25 4.12
C GLN A 334 -23.22 11.58 5.46
N LEU A 335 -22.52 10.43 5.44
CA LEU A 335 -22.22 9.68 6.66
C LEU A 335 -21.12 10.38 7.48
N VAL A 336 -21.31 10.42 8.79
CA VAL A 336 -20.31 10.84 9.78
C VAL A 336 -20.29 9.89 10.97
N GLY A 337 -19.29 10.00 11.84
CA GLY A 337 -19.19 9.21 13.07
C GLY A 337 -19.20 7.69 12.84
N LYS A 338 -19.92 6.94 13.68
CA LYS A 338 -19.94 5.46 13.63
C LYS A 338 -20.45 4.88 12.30
N PRO A 339 -21.51 5.41 11.66
CA PRO A 339 -21.90 5.00 10.32
C PRO A 339 -20.78 5.17 9.27
N LEU A 340 -20.03 6.28 9.33
CA LEU A 340 -18.88 6.52 8.44
C LEU A 340 -17.75 5.53 8.73
N GLU A 341 -17.37 5.32 10.00
CA GLU A 341 -16.38 4.31 10.38
C GLU A 341 -16.75 2.91 9.85
N ALA A 342 -18.03 2.52 9.96
CA ALA A 342 -18.49 1.24 9.45
C ALA A 342 -18.40 1.14 7.91
N TRP A 343 -18.65 2.24 7.20
CA TRP A 343 -18.46 2.29 5.75
C TRP A 343 -16.98 2.23 5.36
N VAL A 344 -16.11 2.96 6.05
CA VAL A 344 -14.64 2.89 5.89
C VAL A 344 -14.19 1.44 6.07
N ASP A 345 -14.51 0.82 7.20
CA ASP A 345 -14.05 -0.55 7.51
C ASP A 345 -14.56 -1.57 6.49
N ARG A 346 -15.82 -1.46 6.06
CA ARG A 346 -16.38 -2.35 5.02
C ARG A 346 -15.64 -2.20 3.69
N THR A 347 -15.30 -0.95 3.33
CA THR A 347 -14.65 -0.67 2.05
C THR A 347 -13.19 -1.08 2.08
N VAL A 348 -12.48 -0.80 3.18
CA VAL A 348 -11.10 -1.25 3.41
C VAL A 348 -11.02 -2.77 3.45
N GLY A 349 -11.95 -3.44 4.15
CA GLY A 349 -12.01 -4.90 4.26
C GLY A 349 -12.27 -5.65 2.94
N ALA A 350 -12.60 -4.93 1.85
CA ALA A 350 -12.70 -5.51 0.50
C ALA A 350 -11.36 -5.52 -0.26
N PHE A 351 -10.34 -4.83 0.26
CA PHE A 351 -9.00 -4.70 -0.34
C PHE A 351 -7.88 -5.12 0.61
N TRP A 352 -8.19 -5.26 1.90
CA TRP A 352 -7.23 -5.56 2.95
C TRP A 352 -7.80 -6.66 3.85
N VAL A 353 -6.91 -7.55 4.28
CA VAL A 353 -7.22 -8.60 5.25
C VAL A 353 -6.29 -8.51 6.43
N THR A 354 -6.74 -9.01 7.57
CA THR A 354 -5.88 -9.21 8.73
C THR A 354 -5.05 -10.47 8.50
N GLY A 355 -3.74 -10.35 8.50
CA GLY A 355 -2.82 -11.48 8.47
C GLY A 355 -2.79 -12.19 9.81
N ASP A 356 -2.45 -11.45 10.88
CA ASP A 356 -2.35 -11.96 12.24
C ASP A 356 -2.34 -10.81 13.26
N LEU A 357 -2.44 -11.13 14.55
CA LEU A 357 -2.37 -10.20 15.67
C LEU A 357 -1.48 -10.73 16.79
N CYS A 358 -0.80 -9.83 17.49
CA CYS A 358 -0.03 -10.17 18.68
C CYS A 358 -0.15 -9.10 19.76
N SER A 359 0.10 -9.49 21.01
CA SER A 359 0.16 -8.56 22.14
C SER A 359 1.60 -8.29 22.53
N THR A 360 1.89 -7.08 23.00
CA THR A 360 3.19 -6.75 23.60
C THR A 360 3.36 -7.33 25.01
N LEU A 361 2.31 -7.90 25.60
CA LEU A 361 2.40 -8.52 26.92
C LEU A 361 3.31 -9.77 26.89
N PRO A 362 4.21 -9.93 27.87
CA PRO A 362 5.14 -11.06 27.93
C PRO A 362 4.47 -12.37 28.41
N SER A 363 3.36 -12.27 29.14
CA SER A 363 2.54 -13.39 29.61
C SER A 363 1.21 -13.45 28.85
N PRO A 364 0.50 -14.60 28.83
CA PRO A 364 -0.81 -14.70 28.20
C PRO A 364 -1.74 -13.62 28.75
N GLY A 365 -2.24 -12.76 27.85
CA GLY A 365 -3.23 -11.75 28.18
C GLY A 365 -4.62 -12.37 28.43
N PRO A 366 -5.65 -11.54 28.63
CA PRO A 366 -7.02 -12.02 28.79
C PRO A 366 -7.50 -12.81 27.55
N CYS A 367 -7.00 -12.49 26.36
CA CYS A 367 -7.31 -13.23 25.14
C CYS A 367 -6.27 -14.33 24.87
N PRO A 368 -6.64 -15.62 24.95
CA PRO A 368 -5.71 -16.74 24.69
C PRO A 368 -5.26 -16.84 23.24
N SER A 369 -6.01 -16.24 22.31
CA SER A 369 -5.66 -16.20 20.88
C SER A 369 -4.56 -15.19 20.56
N LEU A 370 -4.23 -14.27 21.47
CA LEU A 370 -3.16 -13.30 21.29
C LEU A 370 -1.86 -13.81 21.90
N GLY A 371 -0.93 -14.23 21.02
CA GLY A 371 0.44 -14.56 21.40
C GLY A 371 1.32 -13.31 21.61
N PRO A 372 2.47 -13.46 22.28
CA PRO A 372 3.42 -12.37 22.43
C PRO A 372 4.09 -12.02 21.10
N CYS A 373 4.15 -10.73 20.77
CA CYS A 373 4.74 -10.22 19.53
C CYS A 373 6.19 -10.65 19.31
N THR A 374 6.98 -10.74 20.38
CA THR A 374 8.39 -11.16 20.33
C THR A 374 8.60 -12.62 19.91
N LYS A 375 7.54 -13.44 19.88
CA LYS A 375 7.59 -14.84 19.39
C LYS A 375 7.03 -15.00 17.98
N SER A 376 6.49 -13.94 17.39
CA SER A 376 6.01 -14.00 16.01
C SER A 376 7.17 -13.91 15.01
N THR A 377 6.88 -14.19 13.74
CA THR A 377 7.86 -14.10 12.65
C THR A 377 7.71 -12.84 11.81
N TRP A 378 6.70 -12.01 12.11
CA TRP A 378 6.28 -10.89 11.28
C TRP A 378 6.23 -9.57 12.06
N SER A 379 6.13 -9.61 13.39
CA SER A 379 5.99 -8.40 14.21
C SER A 379 7.24 -7.53 14.13
N SER A 380 7.06 -6.22 14.25
CA SER A 380 8.18 -5.28 14.42
C SER A 380 8.98 -5.53 15.72
N LEU A 381 8.42 -6.30 16.66
CA LEU A 381 9.05 -6.70 17.92
C LEU A 381 9.67 -8.10 17.88
N ALA A 382 9.56 -8.81 16.75
CA ALA A 382 10.26 -10.08 16.57
C ALA A 382 11.78 -9.85 16.54
N PRO A 383 12.60 -10.83 16.98
CA PRO A 383 14.05 -10.70 16.93
C PRO A 383 14.54 -10.44 15.50
N ASP A 384 15.42 -9.44 15.34
CA ASP A 384 16.04 -9.09 14.06
C ASP A 384 17.57 -9.00 14.18
N PRO A 385 18.27 -10.15 14.33
CA PRO A 385 19.70 -10.16 14.66
C PRO A 385 20.60 -9.50 13.62
N LYS A 386 20.12 -9.27 12.38
CA LYS A 386 20.91 -8.58 11.34
C LYS A 386 20.96 -7.06 11.52
N SER A 387 20.00 -6.48 12.24
CA SER A 387 19.93 -5.04 12.51
C SER A 387 20.22 -4.67 13.97
N GLU A 388 20.19 -5.65 14.88
CA GLU A 388 20.52 -5.48 16.29
C GLU A 388 22.02 -5.19 16.53
N LEU A 389 22.30 -4.20 17.37
CA LEU A 389 23.66 -3.84 17.78
C LEU A 389 23.94 -4.37 19.18
N GLY A 390 24.80 -5.39 19.26
CA GLY A 390 25.25 -6.00 20.50
C GLY A 390 26.55 -5.39 21.08
N PRO A 391 27.10 -5.99 22.15
CA PRO A 391 28.40 -5.61 22.68
C PRO A 391 29.54 -5.93 21.69
N VAL A 392 30.64 -5.21 21.82
CA VAL A 392 31.85 -5.39 20.98
C VAL A 392 32.50 -6.73 21.29
N LYS A 393 32.83 -7.50 20.24
CA LYS A 393 33.52 -8.79 20.30
C LYS A 393 35.03 -8.61 20.56
N GLY A 394 35.74 -9.71 20.84
CA GLY A 394 37.18 -9.69 21.14
C GLY A 394 38.08 -9.19 20.01
N ASP A 395 37.58 -9.17 18.77
CA ASP A 395 38.25 -8.63 17.58
C ASP A 395 37.91 -7.15 17.31
N GLY A 396 37.15 -6.50 18.20
CA GLY A 396 36.74 -5.10 18.07
C GLY A 396 35.55 -4.87 17.14
N ARG A 397 34.83 -5.92 16.71
CA ARG A 397 33.70 -5.85 15.77
C ARG A 397 32.36 -6.11 16.44
N ILE A 398 31.28 -5.75 15.75
CA ILE A 398 29.89 -6.03 16.17
C ILE A 398 29.16 -6.97 15.20
N ARG A 399 29.52 -6.93 13.91
CA ARG A 399 29.12 -7.94 12.91
C ARG A 399 29.87 -9.25 13.14
#